data_AF-A0A7J6QBN4-F1
#
_entry.id   AF-A0A7J6QBN4-F1
#
_cell.length_a   1.000
_cell.length_b   1.000
_cell.length_c   1.000
_cell.angle_alpha   90.00
_cell.angle_beta   90.00
_cell.angle_gamma   90.00
#
_symmetry.space_group_name_H-M   'P 1'
#
loop_
_entity.id
_entity.type
_entity.pdbx_description
1 polymer ?
#
loop_
_entity_poly.entity_id
_entity_poly.type
_entity_poly.pdbx_seq_one_letter_code
_entity_poly.pdbx_strand_id
1 'polypeptide(L)'
;FVAEVSAEVLEEARKLPPSYAKTHRYYTNAPVDVQQNCDELVAAFVTEGKLAHVPDDASGDYPWAVTTTYYPIQRPRLRPIFPCLQLNRLLKQFGKLAFRQIKLEQLYYMFRSVPHIVCLDLQDAVMHLFTGPVLQKLLTIRIPNTN
;
A
#
# COMPACT_ATOMS: atom_id res chain seq x y z
N PHE A 1 -14.18 -0.57 8.77
CA PHE A 1 -13.39 -1.81 8.77
C PHE A 1 -11.93 -1.41 8.97
N VAL A 2 -11.25 -1.98 9.95
CA VAL A 2 -9.82 -1.72 10.20
C VAL A 2 -9.05 -2.97 9.80
N ALA A 3 -8.06 -2.83 8.93
CA ALA A 3 -7.14 -3.92 8.63
C ALA A 3 -6.11 -4.02 9.76
N GLU A 4 -6.22 -5.06 10.60
CA GLU A 4 -5.33 -5.29 11.75
C GLU A 4 -4.34 -6.42 11.47
N VAL A 5 -3.14 -6.26 12.03
CA VAL A 5 -2.04 -7.22 11.98
C VAL A 5 -1.48 -7.35 13.40
N SER A 6 -1.10 -8.56 13.82
CA SER A 6 -0.60 -8.80 15.18
C SER A 6 0.76 -8.13 15.42
N ALA A 7 1.05 -7.81 16.69
CA ALA A 7 2.33 -7.24 17.11
C ALA A 7 3.52 -8.17 16.82
N GLU A 8 3.31 -9.49 16.77
CA GLU A 8 4.33 -10.48 16.42
C GLU A 8 4.92 -10.22 15.03
N VAL A 9 4.10 -9.79 14.07
CA VAL A 9 4.56 -9.46 12.71
C VAL A 9 5.50 -8.26 12.73
N LEU A 10 5.22 -7.28 13.60
CA LEU A 10 6.07 -6.09 13.74
C LEU A 10 7.44 -6.46 14.30
N GLU A 11 7.48 -7.34 15.31
CA GLU A 11 8.73 -7.84 15.89
C GLU A 11 9.55 -8.65 14.88
N GLU A 12 8.91 -9.47 14.05
CA GLU A 12 9.60 -10.21 12.99
C GLU A 12 10.09 -9.28 11.88
N ALA A 13 9.34 -8.24 11.53
CA ALA A 13 9.79 -7.22 10.58
C ALA A 13 11.05 -6.48 11.06
N ARG A 14 11.18 -6.24 12.38
CA ARG A 14 12.36 -5.60 12.99
C ARG A 14 13.63 -6.45 12.91
N LYS A 15 13.49 -7.77 12.83
CA LYS A 15 14.61 -8.72 12.73
C LYS A 15 15.15 -8.85 11.30
N LEU A 16 14.36 -8.45 10.31
CA LEU A 16 14.79 -8.52 8.92
C LEU A 16 15.94 -7.53 8.67
N PRO A 17 16.94 -7.91 7.86
CA PRO A 17 17.99 -6.97 7.48
C PRO A 17 17.36 -5.77 6.76
N PRO A 18 17.90 -4.55 6.90
CA PRO A 18 17.45 -3.41 6.12
C PRO A 18 17.48 -3.81 4.65
N SER A 19 16.31 -3.86 3.99
CA SER A 19 16.30 -3.91 2.56
C SER A 19 16.89 -2.57 2.15
N TYR A 20 18.12 -2.59 1.62
CA TYR A 20 18.83 -1.36 1.30
C TYR A 20 17.87 -0.46 0.54
N ALA A 21 17.69 0.75 1.08
CA ALA A 21 16.86 1.82 0.57
C ALA A 21 17.43 2.35 -0.76
N LYS A 22 17.55 1.46 -1.74
CA LYS A 22 17.87 1.77 -3.11
C LYS A 22 16.57 2.19 -3.76
N THR A 23 16.56 3.43 -4.22
CA THR A 23 15.52 3.95 -5.10
C THR A 23 15.18 2.90 -6.16
N HIS A 24 13.88 2.61 -6.29
CA HIS A 24 13.42 1.56 -7.19
C HIS A 24 13.89 1.86 -8.62
N ARG A 25 14.37 0.85 -9.37
CA ARG A 25 14.93 1.05 -10.72
C ARG A 25 13.96 1.77 -11.68
N TYR A 26 12.66 1.49 -11.55
CA TYR A 26 11.64 2.20 -12.35
C TYR A 26 11.52 3.68 -12.01
N TYR A 27 11.83 4.08 -10.78
CA TYR A 27 11.93 5.48 -10.42
C TYR A 27 13.20 6.10 -11.01
N THR A 28 14.37 5.50 -10.79
CA THR A 28 15.65 6.05 -11.30
C THR A 28 15.69 6.16 -12.82
N ASN A 29 15.00 5.26 -13.53
CA ASN A 29 14.95 5.22 -14.97
C ASN A 29 13.83 6.08 -15.58
N ALA A 30 12.93 6.63 -14.77
CA ALA A 30 11.88 7.49 -15.27
C ALA A 30 12.46 8.86 -15.69
N PRO A 31 11.88 9.54 -16.69
CA PRO A 31 12.20 10.93 -16.98
C PRO A 31 12.04 11.84 -15.76
N VAL A 32 12.84 12.90 -15.66
CA VAL A 32 12.87 13.79 -14.48
C VAL A 32 11.52 14.46 -14.24
N ASP A 33 10.84 14.90 -15.30
CA ASP A 33 9.49 15.45 -15.26
C ASP A 33 8.47 14.44 -14.76
N VAL A 34 8.61 13.17 -15.14
CA VAL A 34 7.75 12.07 -14.66
C VAL A 34 8.00 11.77 -13.18
N GLN A 35 9.25 11.86 -12.72
CA GLN A 35 9.59 11.73 -11.30
C GLN A 35 8.98 12.87 -10.49
N GLN A 36 9.17 14.12 -10.92
CA GLN A 36 8.64 15.31 -10.23
C GLN A 36 7.10 15.28 -10.14
N ASN A 37 6.42 15.03 -11.25
CA ASN A 37 4.96 14.89 -11.26
C ASN A 37 4.49 13.74 -10.35
N CYS A 38 5.27 12.67 -10.22
CA CYS A 38 4.95 11.57 -9.32
C CYS A 38 5.13 11.97 -7.85
N ASP A 39 6.19 12.73 -7.54
CA ASP A 39 6.46 13.26 -6.21
C ASP A 39 5.33 14.20 -5.76
N GLU A 40 4.83 15.04 -6.67
CA GLU A 40 3.67 15.91 -6.44
C GLU A 40 2.40 15.10 -6.11
N LEU A 41 2.15 13.99 -6.81
CA LEU A 41 1.02 13.10 -6.51
C LEU A 41 1.15 12.46 -5.12
N VAL A 42 2.37 12.08 -4.73
CA VAL A 42 2.62 11.54 -3.38
C VAL A 42 2.43 12.63 -2.32
N ALA A 43 2.88 13.86 -2.57
CA ALA A 43 2.66 15.00 -1.68
C ALA A 43 1.16 15.35 -1.53
N ALA A 44 0.38 15.20 -2.59
CA ALA A 44 -1.07 15.37 -2.53
C ALA A 44 -1.72 14.36 -1.56
N PHE A 45 -1.26 13.10 -1.53
CA PHE A 45 -1.76 12.11 -0.57
C PHE A 45 -1.44 12.47 0.89
N VAL A 46 -0.34 13.17 1.16
CA VAL A 46 -0.04 13.68 2.50
C VAL A 46 -1.04 14.79 2.86
N THR A 47 -1.25 15.74 1.95
CA THR A 47 -2.21 16.84 2.13
C THR A 47 -3.64 16.33 2.35
N GLU A 48 -4.03 15.26 1.66
CA GLU A 48 -5.33 14.61 1.79
C GLU A 48 -5.47 13.72 3.04
N GLY A 49 -4.40 13.55 3.84
CA GLY A 49 -4.40 12.69 5.02
C GLY A 49 -4.39 11.18 4.71
N LYS A 50 -4.10 10.80 3.47
CA LYS A 50 -3.95 9.39 3.03
C LYS A 50 -2.57 8.83 3.38
N LEU A 51 -1.57 9.70 3.49
CA LEU A 51 -0.22 9.40 3.98
C LEU A 51 0.10 10.34 5.14
N ALA A 52 0.97 9.88 6.04
CA ALA A 52 1.47 10.69 7.15
C ALA A 52 3.00 10.62 7.20
N HIS A 53 3.61 11.70 7.67
CA HIS A 53 5.03 11.70 7.96
C HIS A 53 5.34 10.75 9.12
N VAL A 54 6.44 10.01 8.99
CA VAL A 54 7.00 9.25 10.10
C VAL A 54 7.78 10.25 10.98
N PRO A 55 7.48 10.34 12.29
CA PRO A 55 8.22 11.20 13.19
C PRO A 55 9.71 10.81 13.28
N ASP A 56 10.60 11.80 13.37
CA ASP A 56 12.05 11.58 13.42
C ASP A 56 12.49 10.79 14.68
N ASP A 57 11.79 10.97 15.78
CA ASP A 57 12.00 10.29 17.07
C ASP A 57 11.50 8.84 17.08
N ALA A 58 10.71 8.44 16.07
CA ALA A 58 10.13 7.12 15.97
C ALA A 58 10.96 6.14 15.13
N SER A 59 12.22 6.46 14.79
CA SER A 59 13.08 5.63 13.91
C SER A 59 13.24 4.16 14.33
N GLY A 60 13.10 3.82 15.61
CA GLY A 60 13.10 2.43 16.14
C GLY A 60 11.74 1.72 16.10
N ASP A 61 10.67 2.48 15.86
CA ASP A 61 9.30 2.00 15.85
C ASP A 61 8.83 1.48 14.49
N TYR A 62 9.54 1.87 13.43
CA TYR A 62 9.22 1.55 12.05
C TYR A 62 10.28 0.61 11.45
N PRO A 63 9.90 -0.61 11.01
CA PRO A 63 10.84 -1.55 10.42
C PRO A 63 11.26 -1.11 9.01
N TRP A 64 12.46 -0.54 8.90
CA TRP A 64 13.08 -0.16 7.62
C TRP A 64 13.19 -1.33 6.64
N ALA A 65 13.25 -2.56 7.13
CA ALA A 65 13.37 -3.76 6.32
C ALA A 65 12.19 -4.06 5.38
N VAL A 66 11.00 -3.51 5.66
CA VAL A 66 9.82 -3.60 4.78
C VAL A 66 9.54 -2.31 4.02
N THR A 67 10.36 -1.28 4.26
CA THR A 67 10.22 0.03 3.60
C THR A 67 10.65 -0.06 2.14
N THR A 68 9.87 0.52 1.25
CA THR A 68 10.22 0.61 -0.16
C THR A 68 10.13 2.04 -0.67
N THR A 69 10.89 2.35 -1.71
CA THR A 69 10.64 3.53 -2.53
C THR A 69 9.48 3.25 -3.48
N TYR A 70 8.60 4.23 -3.67
CA TYR A 70 7.59 4.17 -4.73
C TYR A 70 8.24 4.34 -6.11
N TYR A 71 7.47 4.08 -7.17
CA TYR A 71 7.89 4.39 -8.53
C TYR A 71 6.72 4.79 -9.42
N PRO A 72 6.96 5.64 -10.43
CA PRO A 72 5.92 6.05 -11.37
C PRO A 72 5.58 4.94 -12.37
N ILE A 73 4.29 4.80 -12.70
CA ILE A 73 3.82 4.14 -13.92
C ILE A 73 2.93 5.12 -14.68
N GLN A 74 3.14 5.24 -15.99
CA GLN A 74 2.40 6.14 -16.86
C GLN A 74 1.52 5.37 -17.85
N ARG A 75 0.37 4.80 -17.42
CA ARG A 75 -0.65 4.17 -18.31
C ARG A 75 -2.05 4.08 -17.67
N PRO A 76 -3.13 4.65 -18.25
CA PRO A 76 -3.19 5.79 -19.18
C PRO A 76 -2.91 7.15 -18.49
N ARG A 77 -2.80 7.16 -17.17
CA ARG A 77 -2.45 8.33 -16.35
C ARG A 77 -1.21 7.99 -15.52
N LEU A 78 -0.47 9.01 -15.11
CA LEU A 78 0.62 8.85 -14.15
C LEU A 78 0.05 8.42 -12.80
N ARG A 79 0.66 7.40 -12.19
CA ARG A 79 0.31 6.92 -10.85
C ARG A 79 1.56 6.53 -10.07
N PRO A 80 1.67 6.89 -8.79
CA PRO A 80 2.68 6.31 -7.92
C PRO A 80 2.29 4.86 -7.59
N ILE A 81 3.27 3.95 -7.65
CA ILE A 81 3.12 2.57 -7.21
C ILE A 81 3.91 2.38 -5.92
N PHE A 82 3.23 1.89 -4.89
CA PHE A 82 3.81 1.52 -3.60
C PHE A 82 4.00 -0.01 -3.56
N PRO A 83 5.21 -0.54 -3.85
CA PRO A 83 5.38 -1.98 -4.00
C PRO A 83 5.40 -2.70 -2.64
N CYS A 84 4.27 -3.29 -2.26
CA CYS A 84 4.16 -4.05 -1.01
C CYS A 84 4.71 -5.49 -1.11
N LEU A 85 5.69 -5.79 -1.97
CA LEU A 85 6.15 -7.18 -2.19
C LEU A 85 6.78 -7.81 -0.94
N GLN A 86 7.66 -7.08 -0.26
CA GLN A 86 8.31 -7.56 0.97
C GLN A 86 7.29 -7.70 2.10
N LEU A 87 6.43 -6.70 2.28
CA LEU A 87 5.32 -6.75 3.22
C LEU A 87 4.41 -7.97 2.95
N ASN A 88 4.02 -8.20 1.70
CA ASN A 88 3.18 -9.33 1.33
C ASN A 88 3.87 -10.68 1.57
N ARG A 89 5.20 -10.77 1.44
CA ARG A 89 5.96 -11.98 1.78
C ARG A 89 5.97 -12.21 3.29
N LEU A 90 6.19 -11.16 4.07
CA LEU A 90 6.14 -11.20 5.52
C LEU A 90 4.74 -11.64 5.98
N LEU A 91 3.68 -10.94 5.57
CA LEU A 91 2.30 -11.23 5.97
C LEU A 91 1.86 -12.65 5.60
N LYS A 92 2.32 -13.20 4.47
CA LYS A 92 2.03 -14.60 4.08
C LYS A 92 2.49 -15.63 5.11
N GLN A 93 3.50 -15.33 5.91
CA GLN A 93 4.01 -16.23 6.95
C GLN A 93 3.06 -16.30 8.17
N PHE A 94 2.28 -15.25 8.42
CA PHE A 94 1.38 -15.12 9.57
C PHE A 94 -0.08 -15.47 9.26
N GLY A 95 -0.33 -16.07 8.09
CA GLY A 95 -1.63 -16.57 7.68
C GLY A 95 -2.31 -15.73 6.60
N LYS A 96 -3.39 -16.28 6.04
CA LYS A 96 -4.21 -15.60 5.02
C LYS A 96 -5.37 -14.90 5.72
N LEU A 97 -5.54 -13.61 5.47
CA LEU A 97 -6.83 -12.94 5.66
C LEU A 97 -7.82 -13.57 4.68
N ALA A 98 -8.62 -14.52 5.16
CA ALA A 98 -9.67 -15.15 4.38
C ALA A 98 -10.91 -14.25 4.42
N PHE A 99 -11.01 -13.32 3.49
CA PHE A 99 -12.29 -12.69 3.19
C PHE A 99 -13.21 -13.75 2.60
N ARG A 100 -14.43 -13.89 3.14
CA ARG A 100 -15.45 -14.73 2.51
C ARG A 100 -15.86 -14.07 1.19
N GLN A 101 -15.26 -14.51 0.09
CA GLN A 101 -15.66 -14.13 -1.25
C GLN A 101 -16.82 -15.04 -1.70
N ILE A 102 -17.92 -14.44 -2.13
CA ILE A 102 -19.02 -15.18 -2.77
C ILE A 102 -18.54 -15.59 -4.15
N LYS A 103 -18.69 -16.87 -4.50
CA LYS A 103 -18.31 -17.35 -5.84
C LYS A 103 -19.22 -16.70 -6.89
N LEU A 104 -18.67 -16.42 -8.07
CA LEU A 104 -19.42 -15.80 -9.17
C LEU A 104 -20.66 -16.62 -9.57
N GLU A 105 -20.56 -17.96 -9.53
CA GLU A 105 -21.69 -18.86 -9.76
C GLU A 105 -22.84 -18.64 -8.78
N GLN A 106 -22.53 -18.45 -7.50
CA GLN A 106 -23.53 -18.19 -6.46
C GLN A 106 -24.22 -16.85 -6.69
N LEU A 107 -23.46 -15.81 -7.07
CA LEU A 107 -24.00 -14.51 -7.45
C LEU A 107 -24.97 -14.64 -8.64
N TYR A 108 -24.61 -15.43 -9.66
CA TYR A 108 -25.47 -15.65 -10.82
C TYR A 108 -26.82 -16.26 -10.45
N TYR A 109 -26.84 -17.27 -9.56
CA TYR A 109 -28.09 -17.84 -9.06
C TYR A 109 -28.94 -16.82 -8.30
N MET A 110 -28.31 -15.96 -7.49
CA MET A 110 -29.01 -14.89 -6.75
C MET A 110 -29.64 -13.84 -7.67
N PHE A 111 -29.07 -13.61 -8.86
CA PHE A 111 -29.57 -12.62 -9.82
C PHE A 111 -30.61 -13.16 -10.80
N ARG A 112 -30.82 -14.48 -10.87
CA ARG A 112 -31.63 -15.13 -11.92
C ARG A 112 -33.09 -14.65 -12.00
N SER A 113 -33.66 -14.21 -10.89
CA SER A 113 -35.04 -13.69 -10.82
C SER A 113 -35.12 -12.16 -10.73
N VAL A 114 -33.98 -11.46 -10.82
CA VAL A 114 -33.92 -10.01 -10.66
C VAL A 114 -34.07 -9.35 -12.04
N PRO A 115 -35.10 -8.50 -12.26
CA PRO A 115 -35.34 -7.88 -13.57
C PRO A 115 -34.35 -6.76 -13.89
N HIS A 116 -33.73 -6.15 -12.86
CA HIS A 116 -32.78 -5.04 -13.01
C HIS A 116 -31.63 -5.16 -12.02
N ILE A 117 -30.40 -5.03 -12.53
CA ILE A 117 -29.17 -5.02 -11.71
C ILE A 117 -28.52 -3.65 -11.88
N VAL A 118 -28.18 -3.01 -10.77
CA VAL A 118 -27.42 -1.76 -10.75
C VAL A 118 -26.02 -2.07 -10.25
N CYS A 119 -25.03 -1.79 -11.09
CA CYS A 119 -23.61 -1.89 -10.73
C CYS A 119 -23.10 -0.50 -10.35
N LEU A 120 -22.58 -0.36 -9.13
CA LEU A 120 -21.94 0.86 -8.65
C LEU A 120 -20.44 0.61 -8.49
N ASP A 121 -19.63 1.46 -9.11
CA ASP A 121 -18.18 1.48 -8.89
C ASP A 121 -17.85 2.45 -7.77
N LEU A 122 -17.36 1.91 -6.66
CA LEU A 122 -16.84 2.69 -5.54
C LEU A 122 -15.38 3.02 -5.83
N GLN A 123 -15.16 4.01 -6.68
CA GLN A 123 -13.82 4.47 -7.04
C GLN A 123 -12.99 4.72 -5.78
N ASP A 124 -11.78 4.19 -5.76
CA ASP A 124 -10.82 4.32 -4.66
C ASP A 124 -11.37 3.89 -3.28
N ALA A 125 -12.34 2.98 -3.22
CA ALA A 125 -12.92 2.47 -1.96
C ALA A 125 -11.88 2.04 -0.92
N VAL A 126 -10.74 1.49 -1.36
CA VAL A 126 -9.63 1.09 -0.49
C VAL A 126 -9.02 2.27 0.25
N MET A 127 -8.95 3.44 -0.38
CA MET A 127 -8.40 4.66 0.21
C MET A 127 -9.29 5.25 1.32
N HIS A 128 -10.54 4.76 1.43
CA HIS A 128 -11.45 5.11 2.51
C HIS A 128 -11.38 4.14 3.70
N LEU A 129 -10.57 3.08 3.62
CA LEU A 129 -10.39 2.14 4.71
C LEU A 129 -9.26 2.61 5.64
N PHE A 130 -9.50 2.54 6.95
CA PHE A 130 -8.47 2.80 7.94
C PHE A 130 -7.57 1.58 8.10
N THR A 131 -6.26 1.81 8.10
CA THR A 131 -5.24 0.82 8.45
C THR A 131 -4.99 0.84 9.95
N GLY A 132 -4.86 -0.33 10.58
CA GLY A 132 -4.48 -0.42 11.98
C GLY A 132 -3.04 0.05 12.23
N PRO A 133 -2.69 0.46 13.46
CA PRO A 133 -1.41 1.10 13.77
C PRO A 133 -0.19 0.22 13.44
N VAL A 134 -0.29 -1.10 13.65
CA VAL A 134 0.79 -2.04 13.28
C VAL A 134 1.01 -2.05 11.76
N LEU A 135 -0.07 -2.12 10.99
CA LEU A 135 0.02 -2.14 9.54
C LEU A 135 0.51 -0.80 8.98
N GLN A 136 0.13 0.32 9.60
CA GLN A 136 0.68 1.65 9.27
C GLN A 136 2.21 1.68 9.43
N LYS A 137 2.73 1.12 10.53
CA LYS A 137 4.17 1.02 10.77
C LYS A 137 4.90 0.15 9.73
N LEU A 138 4.22 -0.88 9.21
CA LEU A 138 4.75 -1.78 8.19
C LEU A 138 4.64 -1.26 6.75
N LEU A 139 3.77 -0.27 6.49
CA LEU A 139 3.51 0.33 5.18
C LEU A 139 4.37 1.57 4.92
N THR A 140 5.48 1.73 5.62
CA THR A 140 6.37 2.87 5.42
C THR A 140 6.97 2.87 4.02
N ILE A 141 7.07 4.08 3.48
CA ILE A 141 7.67 4.34 2.18
C ILE A 141 8.76 5.38 2.34
N ARG A 142 9.83 5.24 1.56
CA ARG A 142 10.88 6.26 1.48
C ARG A 142 10.63 7.15 0.28
N ILE A 143 10.62 8.45 0.50
CA ILE A 143 10.67 9.45 -0.58
C ILE A 143 12.13 9.56 -1.02
N PRO A 144 12.45 9.31 -2.31
CA PRO A 144 13.85 9.15 -2.75
C PRO A 144 14.69 10.43 -2.73
N ASN A 145 14.07 11.61 -2.61
CA ASN A 145 14.74 12.92 -2.70
C ASN A 145 14.71 13.73 -1.38
N THR A 146 14.24 13.16 -0.27
CA THR A 146 14.31 13.79 1.06
C THR A 146 15.47 13.17 1.84
N ASN A 147 16.43 14.01 2.27
CA ASN A 147 17.45 13.64 3.25
C ASN A 147 16.84 13.59 4.64
#